data_AF-A0A1F9ISN8-F1
#
_entry.id   AF-A0A1F9ISN8-F1
#
_cell.length_a   1.000
_cell.length_b   1.000
_cell.length_c   1.000
_cell.angle_alpha   90.00
_cell.angle_beta   90.00
_cell.angle_gamma   90.00
#
_symmetry.space_group_name_H-M   'P 1'
#
loop_
_entity.id
_entity.type
_entity.pdbx_description
1 polymer ?
#
loop_
_entity_poly.entity_id
_entity_poly.type
_entity_poly.pdbx_seq_one_letter_code
_entity_poly.pdbx_strand_id
1 'polypeptide(L)'
;MLATLGPDAKGSYGSPELDAEITALKAISAHAIVTTNYDEVIEPLFPDYERVISQQILRKPFLAIGEIFKIHGCRSEPDTIVINEADYQRFEDDHKYLSAKLLTYFIEHPLVFIGYRANDPNIKKILSDVDRMIRAQEYELVPNIYILEWDEAQDENSYPPRDKVLAVTPDRNIRIKSITAKSFEWVFRAFGQAGNLEKIDTKLLRALMARAVSLVRSDIPKKQVEIDFKMLEHAVESGENFANLFGVTSVGDSSKINLTHRYVITEVYKLLGLKSWKSVNDLIKRIEDEKGVNIKGFDNKYHVNVKFGVAETSKSHKYSDSFVDLLKKVIAGGDYKVDTEEIKVVPAAK
;
A
#
# COMPACT_ATOMS: atom_id res chain seq x y z
N MET A 1 -3.74 26.15 -18.63
CA MET A 1 -4.84 26.08 -17.66
C MET A 1 -4.63 25.02 -16.58
N LEU A 2 -4.22 23.77 -16.88
CA LEU A 2 -4.02 22.76 -15.82
C LEU A 2 -2.74 22.95 -14.98
N ALA A 3 -1.73 23.67 -15.46
CA ALA A 3 -0.46 23.88 -14.75
C ALA A 3 -0.58 24.78 -13.50
N THR A 4 -1.69 25.52 -13.38
CA THR A 4 -1.99 26.38 -12.23
C THR A 4 -2.99 25.73 -11.27
N LEU A 5 -3.40 24.48 -11.53
CA LEU A 5 -4.21 23.71 -10.59
C LEU A 5 -3.30 23.13 -9.51
N GLY A 6 -3.49 23.60 -8.29
CA GLY A 6 -2.65 23.25 -7.15
C GLY A 6 -2.44 24.45 -6.24
N PRO A 7 -1.74 24.25 -5.13
CA PRO A 7 -1.44 25.34 -4.23
C PRO A 7 -0.46 26.33 -4.87
N ASP A 8 -0.53 27.59 -4.45
CA ASP A 8 0.49 28.58 -4.73
C ASP A 8 1.83 28.23 -4.03
N ALA A 9 2.85 29.08 -4.20
CA ALA A 9 4.16 28.87 -3.59
C ALA A 9 4.14 28.82 -2.05
N LYS A 10 3.04 29.25 -1.41
CA LYS A 10 2.85 29.25 0.04
C LYS A 10 1.97 28.08 0.52
N GLY A 11 1.49 27.23 -0.38
CA GLY A 11 0.62 26.11 -0.04
C GLY A 11 -0.88 26.46 -0.06
N SER A 12 -1.26 27.66 -0.51
CA SER A 12 -2.65 28.12 -0.52
C SER A 12 -3.35 27.87 -1.84
N TYR A 13 -4.63 27.53 -1.79
CA TYR A 13 -5.56 27.30 -2.91
C TYR A 13 -6.38 28.55 -3.25
N GLY A 14 -5.98 29.72 -2.72
CA GLY A 14 -6.48 31.03 -3.13
C GLY A 14 -7.34 31.75 -2.10
N SER A 15 -7.90 31.04 -1.12
CA SER A 15 -8.60 31.64 0.03
C SER A 15 -8.51 30.73 1.28
N PRO A 16 -8.62 31.30 2.50
CA PRO A 16 -8.66 30.52 3.73
C PRO A 16 -9.76 29.45 3.75
N GLU A 17 -10.91 29.73 3.13
CA GLU A 17 -12.04 28.81 3.04
C GLU A 17 -11.70 27.60 2.16
N LEU A 18 -11.08 27.83 0.99
CA LEU A 18 -10.61 26.75 0.12
C LEU A 18 -9.48 25.95 0.77
N ASP A 19 -8.58 26.61 1.50
CA ASP A 19 -7.49 25.95 2.23
C ASP A 19 -8.04 25.02 3.34
N ALA A 20 -9.05 25.47 4.07
CA ALA A 20 -9.73 24.67 5.08
C ALA A 20 -10.45 23.46 4.46
N GLU A 21 -11.14 23.67 3.34
CA GLU A 21 -11.84 22.62 2.60
C GLU A 21 -10.87 21.55 2.08
N ILE A 22 -9.76 21.95 1.43
CA ILE A 22 -8.74 21.02 0.95
C ILE A 22 -8.05 20.30 2.12
N THR A 23 -7.83 20.99 3.24
CA THR A 23 -7.29 20.35 4.45
C THR A 23 -8.24 19.28 4.99
N ALA A 24 -9.54 19.54 4.99
CA ALA A 24 -10.56 18.56 5.38
C ALA A 24 -10.59 17.36 4.41
N LEU A 25 -10.48 17.61 3.09
CA LEU A 25 -10.39 16.56 2.08
C LEU A 25 -9.19 15.63 2.30
N LYS A 26 -8.00 16.20 2.59
CA LYS A 26 -6.77 15.44 2.90
C LYS A 26 -6.87 14.58 4.16
N ALA A 27 -7.80 14.91 5.06
CA ALA A 27 -8.02 14.15 6.30
C ALA A 27 -8.89 12.90 6.09
N ILE A 28 -9.48 12.71 4.90
CA ILE A 28 -10.29 11.53 4.59
C ILE A 28 -9.38 10.32 4.36
N SER A 29 -9.61 9.25 5.12
CA SER A 29 -8.98 7.94 4.90
C SER A 29 -9.85 7.07 4.00
N ALA A 30 -9.94 7.43 2.71
CA ALA A 30 -10.71 6.67 1.73
C ALA A 30 -10.09 5.29 1.47
N HIS A 31 -10.92 4.25 1.33
CA HIS A 31 -10.42 2.94 0.93
C HIS A 31 -9.76 2.99 -0.45
N ALA A 32 -10.41 3.65 -1.40
CA ALA A 32 -9.89 3.93 -2.72
C ALA A 32 -10.51 5.22 -3.26
N ILE A 33 -9.79 5.89 -4.14
CA ILE A 33 -10.26 7.06 -4.89
C ILE A 33 -10.36 6.65 -6.35
N VAL A 34 -11.51 6.89 -6.97
CA VAL A 34 -11.74 6.59 -8.40
C VAL A 34 -12.04 7.89 -9.12
N THR A 35 -11.33 8.16 -10.21
CA THR A 35 -11.49 9.39 -10.98
C THR A 35 -11.44 9.15 -12.48
N THR A 36 -12.29 9.89 -13.20
CA THR A 36 -12.27 10.03 -14.66
C THR A 36 -11.45 11.23 -15.12
N ASN A 37 -10.87 11.99 -14.18
CA ASN A 37 -10.04 13.15 -14.49
C ASN A 37 -8.64 12.73 -14.97
N TYR A 38 -8.12 13.46 -15.95
CA TYR A 38 -6.81 13.17 -16.54
C TYR A 38 -5.65 13.86 -15.81
N ASP A 39 -5.92 14.98 -15.12
CA ASP A 39 -4.95 15.79 -14.37
C ASP A 39 -4.43 15.09 -13.11
N GLU A 40 -3.33 15.56 -12.54
CA GLU A 40 -2.68 14.94 -11.36
C GLU A 40 -2.91 15.74 -10.06
N VAL A 41 -4.09 16.34 -9.89
CA VAL A 41 -4.39 17.21 -8.73
C VAL A 41 -4.65 16.40 -7.45
N ILE A 42 -5.19 15.19 -7.55
CA ILE A 42 -5.55 14.36 -6.39
C ILE A 42 -4.32 13.73 -5.74
N GLU A 43 -3.32 13.34 -6.54
CA GLU A 43 -2.15 12.58 -6.08
C GLU A 43 -1.33 13.33 -5.01
N PRO A 44 -1.04 14.64 -5.13
CA PRO A 44 -0.37 15.39 -4.08
C PRO A 44 -1.20 15.55 -2.80
N LEU A 45 -2.53 15.41 -2.88
CA LEU A 45 -3.41 15.49 -1.71
C LEU A 45 -3.36 14.18 -0.89
N PHE A 46 -3.08 13.05 -1.54
CA PHE A 46 -3.02 11.72 -0.93
C PHE A 46 -1.68 11.03 -1.22
N PRO A 47 -0.56 11.52 -0.66
CA PRO A 47 0.79 11.06 -1.03
C PRO A 47 1.08 9.58 -0.69
N ASP A 48 0.34 9.00 0.26
CA ASP A 48 0.48 7.59 0.65
C ASP A 48 -0.28 6.63 -0.27
N TYR A 49 -1.06 7.19 -1.21
CA TYR A 49 -1.89 6.41 -2.11
C TYR A 49 -1.14 6.02 -3.37
N GLU A 50 -1.37 4.79 -3.81
CA GLU A 50 -0.75 4.28 -5.03
C GLU A 50 -1.60 4.66 -6.24
N ARG A 51 -1.02 5.43 -7.15
CA ARG A 51 -1.67 5.74 -8.43
C ARG A 51 -1.72 4.49 -9.33
N VAL A 52 -2.90 4.24 -9.90
CA VAL A 52 -3.16 3.13 -10.82
C VAL A 52 -3.86 3.69 -12.05
N ILE A 53 -3.17 3.65 -13.19
CA ILE A 53 -3.68 4.19 -14.44
C ILE A 53 -4.26 3.05 -15.28
N SER A 54 -5.51 3.20 -15.74
CA SER A 54 -6.13 2.29 -16.70
C SER A 54 -5.99 0.81 -16.26
N GLN A 55 -5.50 -0.08 -17.14
CA GLN A 55 -5.35 -1.51 -16.85
C GLN A 55 -4.12 -1.90 -16.01
N GLN A 56 -3.35 -0.95 -15.47
CA GLN A 56 -2.20 -1.30 -14.62
C GLN A 56 -2.60 -2.14 -13.38
N ILE A 57 -3.87 -2.15 -13.01
CA ILE A 57 -4.47 -3.03 -12.00
C ILE A 57 -4.17 -4.53 -12.23
N LEU A 58 -4.06 -4.97 -13.48
CA LEU A 58 -3.73 -6.37 -13.82
C LEU A 58 -2.30 -6.75 -13.40
N ARG A 59 -1.41 -5.76 -13.30
CA ARG A 59 0.01 -5.95 -12.94
C ARG A 59 0.27 -5.78 -11.45
N LYS A 60 -0.74 -5.33 -10.68
CA LYS A 60 -0.66 -5.10 -9.23
C LYS A 60 -1.65 -6.03 -8.50
N PRO A 61 -1.33 -7.32 -8.30
CA PRO A 61 -2.27 -8.29 -7.72
C PRO A 61 -2.62 -8.03 -6.25
N PHE A 62 -1.92 -7.10 -5.59
CA PHE A 62 -2.08 -6.78 -4.16
C PHE A 62 -2.76 -5.43 -3.89
N LEU A 63 -3.44 -4.85 -4.89
CA LEU A 63 -4.24 -3.64 -4.63
C LEU A 63 -5.37 -4.00 -3.67
N ALA A 64 -5.42 -3.29 -2.55
CA ALA A 64 -6.25 -3.63 -1.42
C ALA A 64 -6.66 -2.41 -0.58
N ILE A 65 -5.88 -1.32 -0.55
CA ILE A 65 -6.24 -0.09 0.16
C ILE A 65 -5.33 1.08 -0.28
N GLY A 66 -5.91 2.28 -0.33
CA GLY A 66 -5.22 3.52 -0.61
C GLY A 66 -4.81 3.62 -2.07
N GLU A 67 -5.66 3.25 -3.01
CA GLU A 67 -5.39 3.41 -4.43
C GLU A 67 -6.06 4.66 -5.01
N ILE A 68 -5.42 5.29 -6.00
CA ILE A 68 -6.04 6.29 -6.87
C ILE A 68 -6.19 5.68 -8.25
N PHE A 69 -7.40 5.23 -8.58
CA PHE A 69 -7.76 4.66 -9.86
C PHE A 69 -8.11 5.76 -10.87
N LYS A 70 -7.29 5.89 -11.90
CA LYS A 70 -7.51 6.81 -13.02
C LYS A 70 -8.05 6.02 -14.20
N ILE A 71 -9.37 5.88 -14.23
CA ILE A 71 -10.04 4.89 -15.08
C ILE A 71 -10.06 5.33 -16.55
N HIS A 72 -10.06 6.63 -16.82
CA HIS A 72 -9.97 7.19 -18.18
C HIS A 72 -8.54 7.59 -18.58
N GLY A 73 -7.53 7.01 -17.93
CA GLY A 73 -6.13 7.33 -18.20
C GLY A 73 -5.61 8.54 -17.45
N CYS A 74 -4.43 9.02 -17.83
CA CYS A 74 -3.78 10.14 -17.17
C CYS A 74 -2.92 10.94 -18.14
N ARG A 75 -2.79 12.26 -17.92
CA ARG A 75 -1.94 13.15 -18.73
C ARG A 75 -0.47 12.73 -18.79
N SER A 76 0.04 12.00 -17.80
CA SER A 76 1.43 11.50 -17.81
C SER A 76 1.60 10.22 -18.62
N GLU A 77 0.51 9.53 -18.97
CA GLU A 77 0.50 8.41 -19.91
C GLU A 77 -0.58 8.66 -20.98
N PRO A 78 -0.35 9.58 -21.94
CA PRO A 78 -1.38 10.03 -22.88
C PRO A 78 -2.03 8.91 -23.70
N ASP A 79 -1.28 7.86 -24.03
CA ASP A 79 -1.78 6.70 -24.79
C ASP A 79 -2.86 5.89 -24.04
N THR A 80 -3.05 6.17 -22.75
CA THR A 80 -4.09 5.53 -21.91
C THR A 80 -5.38 6.34 -21.83
N ILE A 81 -5.42 7.55 -22.39
CA ILE A 81 -6.56 8.47 -22.28
C ILE A 81 -7.77 7.94 -23.04
N VAL A 82 -8.93 7.97 -22.39
CA VAL A 82 -10.22 7.63 -22.99
C VAL A 82 -11.01 8.92 -23.22
N ILE A 83 -11.15 9.36 -24.47
CA ILE A 83 -11.80 10.65 -24.77
C ILE A 83 -12.82 10.60 -25.92
N ASN A 84 -12.55 9.81 -26.96
CA ASN A 84 -13.45 9.68 -28.11
C ASN A 84 -14.23 8.37 -28.09
N GLU A 85 -15.25 8.25 -28.93
CA GLU A 85 -16.15 7.09 -29.00
C GLU A 85 -15.39 5.76 -29.23
N ALA A 86 -14.36 5.76 -30.07
CA ALA A 86 -13.54 4.57 -30.30
C ALA A 86 -12.73 4.18 -29.04
N ASP A 87 -12.30 5.15 -28.24
CA ASP A 87 -11.66 4.87 -26.95
C ASP A 87 -12.65 4.27 -25.96
N TYR A 88 -13.88 4.79 -25.89
CA TYR A 88 -14.93 4.23 -25.04
C TYR A 88 -15.28 2.80 -25.44
N GLN A 89 -15.38 2.52 -26.75
CA GLN A 89 -15.64 1.17 -27.24
C GLN A 89 -14.51 0.21 -26.83
N ARG A 90 -13.24 0.62 -27.02
CA ARG A 90 -12.07 -0.15 -26.55
C ARG A 90 -12.07 -0.34 -25.04
N PHE A 91 -12.45 0.69 -24.29
CA PHE A 91 -12.52 0.63 -22.83
C PHE A 91 -13.55 -0.42 -22.36
N GLU A 92 -14.75 -0.45 -22.95
CA GLU A 92 -15.77 -1.44 -22.62
C GLU A 92 -15.33 -2.87 -22.96
N ASP A 93 -14.61 -3.05 -24.06
CA ASP A 93 -14.19 -4.36 -24.54
C ASP A 93 -12.99 -4.91 -23.73
N ASP A 94 -11.98 -4.07 -23.48
CA ASP A 94 -10.70 -4.48 -22.92
C ASP A 94 -10.64 -4.36 -21.40
N HIS A 95 -11.40 -3.45 -20.76
CA HIS A 95 -11.22 -3.10 -19.33
C HIS A 95 -12.18 -3.82 -18.39
N LYS A 96 -12.80 -4.92 -18.83
CA LYS A 96 -13.79 -5.70 -18.05
C LYS A 96 -13.31 -6.10 -16.65
N TYR A 97 -12.03 -6.42 -16.49
CA TYR A 97 -11.45 -6.75 -15.18
C TYR A 97 -11.40 -5.55 -14.23
N LEU A 98 -11.02 -4.37 -14.74
CA LEU A 98 -11.02 -3.14 -13.96
C LEU A 98 -12.44 -2.82 -13.50
N SER A 99 -13.42 -2.90 -14.41
CA SER A 99 -14.83 -2.71 -14.07
C SER A 99 -15.28 -3.69 -12.98
N ALA A 100 -15.01 -4.99 -13.13
CA ALA A 100 -15.37 -6.00 -12.14
C ALA A 100 -14.78 -5.71 -10.75
N LYS A 101 -13.53 -5.26 -10.67
CA LYS A 101 -12.89 -4.90 -9.40
C LYS A 101 -13.43 -3.60 -8.80
N LEU A 102 -13.78 -2.61 -9.63
CA LEU A 102 -14.45 -1.41 -9.13
C LEU A 102 -15.83 -1.73 -8.56
N LEU A 103 -16.57 -2.65 -9.20
CA LEU A 103 -17.87 -3.11 -8.70
C LEU A 103 -17.78 -3.75 -7.31
N THR A 104 -16.70 -4.49 -6.98
CA THR A 104 -16.53 -5.03 -5.63
C THR A 104 -16.35 -3.92 -4.61
N TYR A 105 -15.53 -2.91 -4.90
CA TYR A 105 -15.37 -1.76 -4.00
C TYR A 105 -16.69 -1.00 -3.78
N PHE A 106 -17.50 -0.88 -4.82
CA PHE A 106 -18.79 -0.18 -4.76
C PHE A 106 -19.81 -0.86 -3.85
N ILE A 107 -19.67 -2.15 -3.62
CA ILE A 107 -20.56 -2.93 -2.74
C ILE A 107 -19.98 -3.02 -1.32
N GLU A 108 -18.66 -3.13 -1.21
CA GLU A 108 -17.97 -3.36 0.06
C GLU A 108 -17.78 -2.08 0.89
N HIS A 109 -17.80 -0.91 0.25
CA HIS A 109 -17.51 0.38 0.90
C HIS A 109 -18.56 1.45 0.64
N PRO A 110 -18.77 2.40 1.57
CA PRO A 110 -19.56 3.59 1.29
C PRO A 110 -19.00 4.38 0.11
N LEU A 111 -19.90 4.89 -0.74
CA LEU A 111 -19.57 5.64 -1.94
C LEU A 111 -19.97 7.10 -1.81
N VAL A 112 -19.06 8.00 -2.21
CA VAL A 112 -19.31 9.44 -2.28
C VAL A 112 -18.93 9.93 -3.67
N PHE A 113 -19.93 10.34 -4.45
CA PHE A 113 -19.72 10.96 -5.76
C PHE A 113 -19.48 12.46 -5.60
N ILE A 114 -18.36 12.96 -6.12
CA ILE A 114 -17.94 14.37 -6.03
C ILE A 114 -17.65 14.88 -7.44
N GLY A 115 -18.13 16.09 -7.77
CA GLY A 115 -17.83 16.73 -9.05
C GLY A 115 -18.64 16.19 -10.24
N TYR A 116 -19.67 15.40 -9.99
CA TYR A 116 -20.55 14.86 -11.02
C TYR A 116 -21.96 15.45 -10.93
N ARG A 117 -22.62 15.55 -12.08
CA ARG A 117 -24.06 15.77 -12.14
C ARG A 117 -24.77 14.44 -11.92
N ALA A 118 -25.91 14.46 -11.25
CA ALA A 118 -26.68 13.24 -10.99
C ALA A 118 -27.15 12.50 -12.27
N ASN A 119 -27.19 13.19 -13.41
CA ASN A 119 -27.53 12.61 -14.72
C ASN A 119 -26.31 12.16 -15.54
N ASP A 120 -25.10 12.20 -14.98
CA ASP A 120 -23.88 11.77 -15.68
C ASP A 120 -23.97 10.27 -16.11
N PRO A 121 -23.62 9.93 -17.36
CA PRO A 121 -23.67 8.55 -17.83
C PRO A 121 -22.81 7.58 -17.02
N ASN A 122 -21.64 8.01 -16.53
CA ASN A 122 -20.76 7.16 -15.72
C ASN A 122 -21.41 6.85 -14.38
N ILE A 123 -22.03 7.84 -13.73
CA ILE A 123 -22.81 7.63 -12.51
C ILE A 123 -23.96 6.66 -12.76
N LYS A 124 -24.76 6.87 -13.82
CA LYS A 124 -25.89 5.98 -14.12
C LYS A 124 -25.46 4.54 -14.34
N LYS A 125 -24.34 4.34 -15.03
CA LYS A 125 -23.76 3.02 -15.25
C LYS A 125 -23.35 2.37 -13.91
N ILE A 126 -22.58 3.07 -13.08
CA ILE A 126 -22.16 2.57 -11.77
C ILE A 126 -23.37 2.22 -10.90
N LEU A 127 -24.36 3.12 -10.81
CA LEU A 127 -25.55 2.91 -10.00
C LEU A 127 -26.39 1.74 -10.54
N SER A 128 -26.55 1.60 -11.86
CA SER A 128 -27.22 0.45 -12.48
C SER A 128 -26.54 -0.86 -12.09
N ASP A 129 -25.21 -0.90 -12.13
CA ASP A 129 -24.47 -2.13 -11.81
C ASP A 129 -24.59 -2.49 -10.31
N VAL A 130 -24.48 -1.49 -9.42
CA VAL A 130 -24.67 -1.70 -7.97
C VAL A 130 -26.08 -2.20 -7.68
N ASP A 131 -27.09 -1.57 -8.25
CA ASP A 131 -28.50 -1.92 -8.05
C ASP A 131 -28.86 -3.32 -8.55
N ARG A 132 -28.30 -3.76 -9.69
CA ARG A 132 -28.44 -5.14 -10.16
C ARG A 132 -27.85 -6.15 -9.18
N MET A 133 -26.77 -5.79 -8.49
CA MET A 133 -26.06 -6.69 -7.57
C MET A 133 -26.75 -6.77 -6.21
N ILE A 134 -27.19 -5.65 -5.64
CA ILE A 134 -27.91 -5.62 -4.36
C ILE A 134 -29.39 -6.01 -4.47
N ARG A 135 -29.93 -6.02 -5.70
CA ARG A 135 -31.35 -6.31 -6.00
C ARG A 135 -32.31 -5.39 -5.23
N ALA A 136 -31.97 -4.10 -5.16
CA ALA A 136 -32.82 -3.10 -4.53
C ALA A 136 -34.20 -3.07 -5.21
N GLN A 137 -35.24 -2.91 -4.41
CA GLN A 137 -36.60 -2.68 -4.91
C GLN A 137 -36.66 -1.31 -5.60
N GLU A 138 -37.63 -1.13 -6.50
CA GLU A 138 -37.80 0.15 -7.19
C GLU A 138 -38.05 1.27 -6.16
N TYR A 139 -37.34 2.40 -6.30
CA TYR A 139 -37.35 3.53 -5.36
C TYR A 139 -36.79 3.25 -3.95
N GLU A 140 -36.26 2.05 -3.71
CA GLU A 140 -35.60 1.76 -2.44
C GLU A 140 -34.34 2.61 -2.29
N LEU A 141 -34.16 3.17 -1.09
CA LEU A 141 -32.96 3.91 -0.75
C LEU A 141 -31.80 2.94 -0.63
N VAL A 142 -30.84 3.04 -1.55
CA VAL A 142 -29.61 2.28 -1.45
C VAL A 142 -28.78 2.88 -0.32
N PRO A 143 -28.55 2.14 0.77
CA PRO A 143 -27.76 2.64 1.89
C PRO A 143 -26.31 2.88 1.43
N ASN A 144 -25.63 3.81 2.09
CA ASN A 144 -24.19 4.06 1.94
C ASN A 144 -23.72 4.63 0.60
N ILE A 145 -24.62 5.07 -0.29
CA ILE A 145 -24.28 5.85 -1.48
C ILE A 145 -24.71 7.30 -1.29
N TYR A 146 -23.76 8.22 -1.48
CA TYR A 146 -23.92 9.66 -1.34
C TYR A 146 -23.52 10.35 -2.65
N ILE A 147 -24.31 11.35 -3.06
CA ILE A 147 -23.90 12.33 -4.07
C ILE A 147 -23.71 13.69 -3.39
N LEU A 148 -22.58 14.33 -3.66
CA LEU A 148 -22.24 15.64 -3.13
C LEU A 148 -22.50 16.71 -4.20
N GLU A 149 -23.43 17.62 -3.92
CA GLU A 149 -23.86 18.67 -4.82
C GLU A 149 -23.52 20.04 -4.24
N TRP A 150 -22.90 20.89 -5.06
CA TRP A 150 -22.62 22.26 -4.70
C TRP A 150 -23.84 23.15 -4.99
N ASP A 151 -24.22 23.97 -4.02
CA ASP A 151 -25.29 24.95 -4.16
C ASP A 151 -24.93 26.22 -3.39
N GLU A 152 -24.61 27.27 -4.14
CA GLU A 152 -24.21 28.58 -3.61
C GLU A 152 -25.35 29.28 -2.85
N ALA A 153 -26.61 28.97 -3.19
CA ALA A 153 -27.78 29.60 -2.59
C ALA A 153 -28.13 29.02 -1.20
N GLN A 154 -27.46 27.96 -0.76
CA GLN A 154 -27.67 27.37 0.56
C GLN A 154 -27.30 28.35 1.68
N ASP A 155 -28.19 28.44 2.67
CA ASP A 155 -28.00 29.18 3.91
C ASP A 155 -28.38 28.32 5.14
N GLU A 156 -28.31 28.90 6.33
CA GLU A 156 -28.62 28.19 7.59
C GLU A 156 -30.10 27.78 7.71
N ASN A 157 -30.98 28.39 6.92
CA ASN A 157 -32.42 28.08 6.89
C ASN A 157 -32.79 27.11 5.76
N SER A 158 -31.81 26.72 4.93
CA SER A 158 -32.03 25.83 3.81
C SER A 158 -32.25 24.40 4.29
N TYR A 159 -33.29 23.74 3.76
CA TYR A 159 -33.60 22.34 4.01
C TYR A 159 -33.53 21.55 2.70
N PRO A 160 -32.32 21.29 2.16
CA PRO A 160 -32.18 20.52 0.94
C PRO A 160 -32.71 19.09 1.10
N PRO A 161 -33.21 18.46 0.03
CA PRO A 161 -33.54 17.05 0.03
C PRO A 161 -32.34 16.21 0.45
N ARG A 162 -32.56 15.24 1.35
CA ARG A 162 -31.51 14.33 1.87
C ARG A 162 -31.26 13.12 0.98
N ASP A 163 -32.07 12.98 -0.07
CA ASP A 163 -31.99 11.90 -1.03
C ASP A 163 -32.47 12.36 -2.39
N LYS A 164 -32.10 11.59 -3.41
CA LYS A 164 -32.37 11.90 -4.81
C LYS A 164 -32.74 10.63 -5.55
N VAL A 165 -33.79 10.71 -6.36
CA VAL A 165 -34.23 9.63 -7.23
C VAL A 165 -33.59 9.81 -8.61
N LEU A 166 -32.91 8.76 -9.08
CA LEU A 166 -32.19 8.74 -10.35
C LEU A 166 -32.68 7.60 -11.21
N ALA A 167 -33.08 7.92 -12.45
CA ALA A 167 -33.35 6.94 -13.48
C ALA A 167 -32.02 6.41 -14.01
N VAL A 168 -31.69 5.17 -13.64
CA VAL A 168 -30.48 4.47 -14.10
C VAL A 168 -30.70 3.75 -15.43
N THR A 169 -31.91 3.22 -15.62
CA THR A 169 -32.40 2.70 -16.91
C THR A 169 -33.79 3.30 -17.19
N PRO A 170 -34.31 3.20 -18.42
CA PRO A 170 -35.63 3.76 -18.77
C PRO A 170 -36.77 3.25 -17.87
N ASP A 171 -36.61 2.07 -17.30
CA ASP A 171 -37.57 1.32 -16.50
C ASP A 171 -37.15 1.14 -15.03
N ARG A 172 -36.05 1.77 -14.59
CA ARG A 172 -35.54 1.57 -13.23
C ARG A 172 -35.04 2.84 -12.58
N ASN A 173 -35.60 3.12 -11.41
CA ASN A 173 -35.25 4.25 -10.56
C ASN A 173 -34.59 3.77 -9.27
N ILE A 174 -33.50 4.43 -8.89
CA ILE A 174 -32.80 4.21 -7.62
C ILE A 174 -32.88 5.48 -6.80
N ARG A 175 -33.02 5.33 -5.48
CA ARG A 175 -32.89 6.44 -4.54
C ARG A 175 -31.55 6.35 -3.82
N ILE A 176 -30.78 7.44 -3.82
CA ILE A 176 -29.48 7.56 -3.12
C ILE A 176 -29.49 8.75 -2.18
N LYS A 177 -28.57 8.80 -1.20
CA LYS A 177 -28.45 9.96 -0.31
C LYS A 177 -27.86 11.14 -1.06
N SER A 178 -28.38 12.34 -0.79
CA SER A 178 -27.92 13.59 -1.38
C SER A 178 -27.42 14.51 -0.29
N ILE A 179 -26.23 15.07 -0.48
CA ILE A 179 -25.65 16.10 0.38
C ILE A 179 -25.49 17.34 -0.47
N THR A 180 -26.27 18.37 -0.17
CA THR A 180 -26.18 19.67 -0.85
C THR A 180 -25.52 20.67 0.09
N ALA A 181 -24.51 21.39 -0.38
CA ALA A 181 -23.78 22.34 0.46
C ALA A 181 -23.13 23.48 -0.34
N LYS A 182 -23.03 24.66 0.29
CA LYS A 182 -22.26 25.81 -0.24
C LYS A 182 -20.74 25.66 -0.09
N SER A 183 -20.33 24.90 0.91
CA SER A 183 -18.94 24.52 1.18
C SER A 183 -18.89 23.05 1.57
N PHE A 184 -17.91 22.34 1.07
CA PHE A 184 -17.70 20.92 1.35
C PHE A 184 -16.80 20.66 2.56
N GLU A 185 -16.26 21.70 3.19
CA GLU A 185 -15.40 21.56 4.38
C GLU A 185 -16.06 20.68 5.45
N TRP A 186 -17.30 21.01 5.84
CA TRP A 186 -18.01 20.27 6.88
C TRP A 186 -18.31 18.82 6.46
N VAL A 187 -18.56 18.59 5.17
CA VAL A 187 -18.82 17.27 4.60
C VAL A 187 -17.55 16.43 4.69
N PHE A 188 -16.43 16.97 4.23
CA PHE A 188 -15.13 16.31 4.28
C PHE A 188 -14.67 16.06 5.72
N ARG A 189 -14.93 17.00 6.65
CA ARG A 189 -14.70 16.77 8.08
C ARG A 189 -15.54 15.62 8.60
N ALA A 190 -16.82 15.53 8.25
CA ALA A 190 -17.69 14.43 8.68
C ALA A 190 -17.19 13.06 8.17
N PHE A 191 -16.72 12.98 6.92
CA PHE A 191 -16.12 11.76 6.37
C PHE A 191 -14.71 11.47 6.91
N GLY A 192 -13.95 12.50 7.30
CA GLY A 192 -12.62 12.34 7.90
C GLY A 192 -12.64 11.99 9.39
N GLN A 193 -13.73 12.29 10.11
CA GLN A 193 -13.91 12.03 11.54
C GLN A 193 -14.29 10.57 11.86
N ALA A 194 -13.69 9.58 11.18
CA ALA A 194 -13.86 8.17 11.50
C ALA A 194 -13.20 7.83 12.86
N GLY A 195 -13.88 8.26 13.93
CA GLY A 195 -13.65 8.18 15.37
C GLY A 195 -12.33 7.60 15.87
N ASN A 196 -11.54 8.43 16.58
CA ASN A 196 -10.43 8.09 17.49
C ASN A 196 -9.37 7.06 17.04
N LEU A 197 -9.50 6.46 15.86
CA LEU A 197 -8.50 5.64 15.22
C LEU A 197 -7.50 6.60 14.61
N GLU A 198 -6.28 6.58 15.12
CA GLU A 198 -5.15 7.28 14.51
C GLU A 198 -5.14 7.02 13.01
N LYS A 199 -4.79 8.05 12.22
CA LYS A 199 -4.73 7.98 10.76
C LYS A 199 -3.98 6.72 10.34
N ILE A 200 -4.74 5.72 9.86
CA ILE A 200 -4.16 4.44 9.46
C ILE A 200 -3.22 4.68 8.28
N ASP A 201 -1.94 4.31 8.46
CA ASP A 201 -0.95 4.37 7.39
C ASP A 201 -1.33 3.34 6.30
N THR A 202 -1.98 3.83 5.24
CA THR A 202 -2.42 3.00 4.11
C THR A 202 -1.27 2.32 3.38
N LYS A 203 -0.08 2.93 3.38
CA LYS A 203 1.13 2.36 2.78
C LYS A 203 1.63 1.19 3.61
N LEU A 204 1.66 1.33 4.94
CA LEU A 204 1.94 0.23 5.86
C LEU A 204 0.93 -0.89 5.69
N LEU A 205 -0.37 -0.60 5.69
CA LEU A 205 -1.43 -1.60 5.60
C LEU A 205 -1.37 -2.37 4.28
N ARG A 206 -1.10 -1.68 3.17
CA ARG A 206 -0.86 -2.29 1.85
C ARG A 206 0.38 -3.18 1.86
N ALA A 207 1.48 -2.73 2.46
CA ALA A 207 2.70 -3.53 2.59
C ALA A 207 2.45 -4.82 3.40
N LEU A 208 1.69 -4.72 4.50
CA LEU A 208 1.28 -5.85 5.33
C LEU A 208 0.42 -6.85 4.54
N MET A 209 -0.61 -6.36 3.83
CA MET A 209 -1.47 -7.21 3.01
C MET A 209 -0.70 -7.88 1.88
N ALA A 210 0.13 -7.14 1.14
CA ALA A 210 0.96 -7.69 0.08
C ALA A 210 1.89 -8.79 0.62
N ARG A 211 2.45 -8.58 1.82
CA ARG A 211 3.29 -9.58 2.49
C ARG A 211 2.49 -10.82 2.90
N ALA A 212 1.33 -10.66 3.52
CA ALA A 212 0.46 -11.76 3.91
C ALA A 212 0.03 -12.62 2.71
N VAL A 213 -0.40 -11.98 1.61
CA VAL A 213 -0.77 -12.70 0.39
C VAL A 213 0.45 -13.40 -0.23
N SER A 214 1.62 -12.75 -0.22
CA SER A 214 2.87 -13.40 -0.66
C SER A 214 3.17 -14.64 0.17
N LEU A 215 3.12 -14.56 1.50
CA LEU A 215 3.33 -15.69 2.42
C LEU A 215 2.37 -16.85 2.11
N VAL A 216 1.08 -16.58 1.94
CA VAL A 216 0.10 -17.63 1.62
C VAL A 216 0.35 -18.26 0.25
N ARG A 217 0.78 -17.47 -0.74
CA ARG A 217 1.03 -17.94 -2.11
C ARG A 217 2.38 -18.65 -2.28
N SER A 218 3.40 -18.28 -1.51
CA SER A 218 4.74 -18.87 -1.60
C SER A 218 5.02 -19.98 -0.57
N ASP A 219 4.38 -19.95 0.60
CA ASP A 219 4.64 -20.86 1.73
C ASP A 219 3.48 -21.82 2.04
N ILE A 220 3.02 -22.57 1.03
CA ILE A 220 2.48 -23.92 1.31
C ILE A 220 3.65 -24.92 1.26
N PRO A 221 4.32 -25.13 2.40
CA PRO A 221 4.61 -26.48 2.81
C PRO A 221 3.94 -26.75 4.16
N LYS A 222 3.10 -27.79 4.19
CA LYS A 222 2.57 -28.49 5.37
C LYS A 222 3.40 -28.26 6.64
N LYS A 223 3.04 -27.29 7.47
CA LYS A 223 3.41 -27.23 8.89
C LYS A 223 2.45 -26.28 9.59
N GLN A 224 1.64 -26.83 10.49
CA GLN A 224 0.83 -26.03 11.42
C GLN A 224 1.77 -25.11 12.19
N VAL A 225 1.62 -23.81 11.98
CA VAL A 225 2.20 -22.79 12.85
C VAL A 225 1.06 -22.41 13.80
N GLU A 226 1.16 -22.83 15.06
CA GLU A 226 0.31 -22.31 16.12
C GLU A 226 0.59 -20.81 16.24
N ILE A 227 -0.39 -19.99 15.85
CA ILE A 227 -0.34 -18.54 16.03
C ILE A 227 -0.72 -18.28 17.49
N ASP A 228 0.24 -17.87 18.31
CA ASP A 228 0.00 -17.46 19.69
C ASP A 228 -0.65 -16.06 19.71
N PHE A 229 -1.97 -16.04 19.89
CA PHE A 229 -2.78 -14.82 19.89
C PHE A 229 -2.35 -13.80 20.96
N LYS A 230 -1.67 -14.25 22.03
CA LYS A 230 -1.14 -13.33 23.06
C LYS A 230 0.02 -12.48 22.56
N MET A 231 0.83 -12.98 21.61
CA MET A 231 1.90 -12.19 20.99
C MET A 231 1.36 -11.11 20.05
N LEU A 232 0.24 -11.38 19.36
CA LEU A 232 -0.41 -10.41 18.48
C LEU A 232 -1.05 -9.27 19.27
N GLU A 233 -1.72 -9.60 20.38
CA GLU A 233 -2.38 -8.62 21.26
C GLU A 233 -1.35 -7.64 21.85
N HIS A 234 -0.23 -8.16 22.35
CA HIS A 234 0.84 -7.33 22.93
C HIS A 234 1.60 -6.48 21.89
N ALA A 235 1.65 -6.94 20.63
CA ALA A 235 2.30 -6.20 19.54
C ALA A 235 1.42 -5.06 18.99
N VAL A 236 0.09 -5.20 19.04
CA VAL A 236 -0.87 -4.16 18.63
C VAL A 236 -0.90 -3.01 19.63
N GLU A 237 -0.70 -3.27 20.92
CA GLU A 237 -0.69 -2.24 21.96
C GLU A 237 0.55 -1.32 21.94
N SER A 238 1.67 -1.80 21.39
CA SER A 238 2.88 -0.99 21.21
C SER A 238 3.16 -0.86 19.72
N GLY A 239 2.74 0.24 19.09
CA GLY A 239 2.84 0.43 17.63
C GLY A 239 4.23 0.19 17.01
N GLU A 240 5.31 0.27 17.79
CA GLU A 240 6.68 -0.08 17.38
C GLU A 240 6.93 -1.59 17.21
N ASN A 241 6.24 -2.46 17.96
CA ASN A 241 6.42 -3.91 17.88
C ASN A 241 5.53 -4.58 16.83
N PHE A 242 4.41 -3.97 16.45
CA PHE A 242 3.58 -4.47 15.35
C PHE A 242 4.40 -4.53 14.05
N ALA A 243 5.10 -3.44 13.77
CA ALA A 243 6.06 -3.36 12.68
C ALA A 243 7.18 -4.41 12.75
N ASN A 244 7.77 -4.68 13.91
CA ASN A 244 8.79 -5.74 14.05
C ASN A 244 8.21 -7.14 13.80
N LEU A 245 6.97 -7.41 14.22
CA LEU A 245 6.27 -8.69 14.04
C LEU A 245 6.03 -9.00 12.56
N PHE A 246 5.84 -7.96 11.74
CA PHE A 246 5.61 -8.06 10.30
C PHE A 246 6.80 -7.60 9.43
N GLY A 247 7.93 -7.22 10.04
CA GLY A 247 9.15 -6.78 9.37
C GLY A 247 9.09 -5.39 8.72
N VAL A 248 8.19 -4.51 9.16
CA VAL A 248 7.92 -3.17 8.60
C VAL A 248 8.16 -2.05 9.61
N THR A 249 9.37 -1.94 10.18
CA THR A 249 9.83 -0.69 10.82
C THR A 249 11.08 -0.19 10.13
N SER A 250 11.08 1.14 9.98
CA SER A 250 12.11 2.07 9.56
C SER A 250 13.52 1.51 9.45
N VAL A 251 14.10 1.69 8.27
CA VAL A 251 15.46 1.29 7.87
C VAL A 251 16.50 1.82 8.86
N GLY A 252 16.77 1.08 9.92
CA GLY A 252 18.08 1.00 10.55
C GLY A 252 18.93 -0.01 9.78
N ASP A 253 20.24 0.23 9.68
CA ASP A 253 21.17 -0.66 8.96
C ASP A 253 21.15 -2.11 9.47
N SER A 254 20.64 -2.35 10.69
CA SER A 254 20.36 -3.67 11.26
C SER A 254 19.41 -4.53 10.40
N SER A 255 18.42 -3.92 9.74
CA SER A 255 17.47 -4.64 8.86
C SER A 255 18.06 -4.92 7.47
N LYS A 256 18.93 -4.04 6.95
CA LYS A 256 19.70 -4.32 5.71
C LYS A 256 20.67 -5.49 5.90
N ILE A 257 21.25 -5.61 7.08
CA ILE A 257 22.11 -6.75 7.42
C ILE A 257 21.30 -8.04 7.44
N ASN A 258 20.08 -8.06 7.97
CA ASN A 258 19.24 -9.27 7.89
C ASN A 258 18.82 -9.64 6.46
N LEU A 259 18.77 -8.69 5.52
CA LEU A 259 18.49 -8.96 4.10
C LEU A 259 19.72 -9.46 3.33
N THR A 260 20.93 -9.01 3.70
CA THR A 260 22.19 -9.38 3.03
C THR A 260 22.89 -10.58 3.68
N HIS A 261 22.80 -10.69 5.00
CA HIS A 261 23.40 -11.71 5.86
C HIS A 261 22.29 -12.52 6.53
N ARG A 262 21.60 -13.33 5.72
CA ARG A 262 20.35 -14.00 6.07
C ARG A 262 20.54 -15.18 7.02
N TYR A 263 21.71 -15.81 7.02
CA TYR A 263 21.89 -17.10 7.65
C TYR A 263 22.55 -17.01 9.01
N VAL A 264 22.19 -17.89 9.93
CA VAL A 264 23.00 -18.25 11.10
C VAL A 264 23.83 -19.50 10.81
N ILE A 265 24.89 -19.76 11.59
CA ILE A 265 25.80 -20.90 11.33
C ILE A 265 25.08 -22.26 11.30
N THR A 266 23.97 -22.39 12.04
CA THR A 266 23.11 -23.58 12.09
C THR A 266 22.30 -23.80 10.81
N GLU A 267 22.15 -22.77 9.96
CA GLU A 267 21.53 -22.86 8.65
C GLU A 267 22.57 -23.11 7.56
N VAL A 268 23.74 -22.46 7.68
CA VAL A 268 24.85 -22.62 6.74
C VAL A 268 25.29 -24.08 6.61
N TYR A 269 25.45 -24.82 7.71
CA TYR A 269 25.88 -26.23 7.61
C TYR A 269 24.84 -27.09 6.88
N LYS A 270 23.54 -26.78 7.01
CA LYS A 270 22.47 -27.50 6.31
C LYS A 270 22.49 -27.18 4.81
N LEU A 271 22.67 -25.91 4.45
CA LEU A 271 22.78 -25.46 3.05
C LEU A 271 23.98 -26.08 2.33
N LEU A 272 25.06 -26.37 3.05
CA LEU A 272 26.26 -27.00 2.52
C LEU A 272 26.23 -28.53 2.60
N GLY A 273 25.16 -29.14 3.13
CA GLY A 273 25.07 -30.60 3.30
C GLY A 273 26.09 -31.18 4.28
N LEU A 274 26.58 -30.39 5.24
CA LEU A 274 27.59 -30.80 6.22
C LEU A 274 26.94 -31.48 7.43
N LYS A 275 27.73 -32.26 8.18
CA LYS A 275 27.24 -33.04 9.34
C LYS A 275 26.94 -32.19 10.57
N SER A 276 27.60 -31.04 10.73
CA SER A 276 27.47 -30.20 11.92
C SER A 276 27.91 -28.76 11.63
N TRP A 277 27.41 -27.82 12.44
CA TRP A 277 27.93 -26.44 12.50
C TRP A 277 29.43 -26.39 12.83
N LYS A 278 29.96 -27.41 13.52
CA LYS A 278 31.41 -27.54 13.78
C LYS A 278 32.22 -27.61 12.48
N SER A 279 31.71 -28.37 11.49
CA SER A 279 32.36 -28.49 10.18
C SER A 279 32.43 -27.17 9.43
N VAL A 280 31.49 -26.25 9.67
CA VAL A 280 31.55 -24.89 9.11
C VAL A 280 32.69 -24.10 9.77
N ASN A 281 32.87 -24.20 11.09
CA ASN A 281 34.00 -23.56 11.77
C ASN A 281 35.35 -24.15 11.36
N ASP A 282 35.42 -25.45 11.10
CA ASP A 282 36.65 -26.09 10.59
C ASP A 282 37.04 -25.50 9.21
N LEU A 283 36.05 -25.23 8.35
CA LEU A 283 36.28 -24.56 7.06
C LEU A 283 36.70 -23.09 7.24
N ILE A 284 36.10 -22.36 8.18
CA ILE A 284 36.52 -20.98 8.48
C ILE A 284 37.97 -20.97 8.96
N LYS A 285 38.34 -21.89 9.85
CA LYS A 285 39.72 -22.01 10.35
C LYS A 285 40.69 -22.37 9.23
N ARG A 286 40.30 -23.26 8.32
CA ARG A 286 41.11 -23.59 7.13
C ARG A 286 41.36 -22.35 6.25
N ILE A 287 40.37 -21.49 6.05
CA ILE A 287 40.54 -20.23 5.31
C ILE A 287 41.51 -19.29 6.05
N GLU A 288 41.39 -19.21 7.38
CA GLU A 288 42.30 -18.43 8.23
C GLU A 288 43.75 -18.95 8.13
N ASP A 289 43.95 -20.26 8.16
CA ASP A 289 45.26 -20.91 8.03
C ASP A 289 45.86 -20.76 6.62
N GLU A 290 45.04 -20.87 5.55
CA GLU A 290 45.50 -20.81 4.15
C GLU A 290 45.72 -19.38 3.64
N LYS A 291 44.91 -18.41 4.09
CA LYS A 291 44.91 -17.03 3.57
C LYS A 291 45.29 -15.97 4.60
N GLY A 292 45.42 -16.33 5.88
CA GLY A 292 45.77 -15.41 6.96
C GLY A 292 44.65 -14.42 7.33
N VAL A 293 43.40 -14.67 6.91
CA VAL A 293 42.27 -13.75 7.11
C VAL A 293 41.22 -14.38 8.04
N ASN A 294 40.97 -13.73 9.17
CA ASN A 294 39.90 -14.12 10.09
C ASN A 294 38.57 -13.46 9.69
N ILE A 295 37.74 -14.20 8.95
CA ILE A 295 36.44 -13.73 8.44
C ILE A 295 35.47 -13.32 9.57
N LYS A 296 35.63 -13.86 10.80
CA LYS A 296 34.76 -13.52 11.93
C LYS A 296 35.25 -12.33 12.76
N GLY A 297 36.45 -11.81 12.47
CA GLY A 297 37.12 -10.78 13.25
C GLY A 297 36.58 -9.37 13.01
N PHE A 298 35.90 -9.14 11.89
CA PHE A 298 35.39 -7.84 11.46
C PHE A 298 34.15 -8.00 10.58
N ASP A 299 33.31 -6.97 10.50
CA ASP A 299 32.13 -6.99 9.65
C ASP A 299 32.53 -6.84 8.18
N ASN A 300 32.18 -7.82 7.35
CA ASN A 300 32.58 -7.91 5.95
C ASN A 300 31.45 -8.50 5.09
N LYS A 301 31.70 -8.65 3.78
CA LYS A 301 30.72 -9.18 2.82
C LYS A 301 30.22 -10.60 3.16
N TYR A 302 30.97 -11.36 3.94
CA TYR A 302 30.64 -12.74 4.30
C TYR A 302 29.96 -12.84 5.66
N HIS A 303 30.38 -12.03 6.63
CA HIS A 303 30.02 -12.15 8.04
C HIS A 303 29.79 -10.79 8.68
N VAL A 304 28.74 -10.68 9.49
CA VAL A 304 28.46 -9.51 10.32
C VAL A 304 28.06 -9.94 11.73
N ASN A 305 28.48 -9.17 12.74
CA ASN A 305 28.13 -9.40 14.14
C ASN A 305 27.07 -8.39 14.63
N VAL A 306 25.80 -8.80 14.66
CA VAL A 306 24.68 -7.91 14.95
C VAL A 306 24.33 -7.90 16.44
N LYS A 307 24.28 -6.71 17.06
CA LYS A 307 23.79 -6.52 18.43
C LYS A 307 22.26 -6.40 18.41
N PHE A 308 21.55 -7.21 19.19
CA PHE A 308 20.08 -7.25 19.21
C PHE A 308 19.47 -7.00 20.61
N GLY A 309 20.28 -6.64 21.59
CA GLY A 309 19.83 -6.30 22.94
C GLY A 309 20.81 -5.35 23.62
N VAL A 310 20.48 -4.85 24.82
CA VAL A 310 21.29 -3.83 25.51
C VAL A 310 22.58 -4.45 26.12
N ALA A 311 22.50 -5.71 26.56
CA ALA A 311 23.62 -6.44 27.15
C ALA A 311 24.74 -6.73 26.14
N GLU A 312 26.00 -6.71 26.59
CA GLU A 312 27.17 -7.03 25.74
C GLU A 312 27.12 -8.44 25.14
N THR A 313 26.43 -9.36 25.79
CA THR A 313 26.25 -10.76 25.37
C THR A 313 25.18 -10.95 24.28
N SER A 314 24.38 -9.91 23.99
CA SER A 314 23.29 -9.97 22.99
C SER A 314 23.81 -9.70 21.57
N LYS A 315 24.76 -10.53 21.12
CA LYS A 315 25.38 -10.47 19.78
C LYS A 315 25.03 -11.74 18.98
N SER A 316 24.70 -11.58 17.71
CA SER A 316 24.36 -12.68 16.81
C SER A 316 25.21 -12.61 15.55
N HIS A 317 25.93 -13.70 15.25
CA HIS A 317 26.70 -13.82 14.01
C HIS A 317 25.79 -14.20 12.84
N LYS A 318 25.82 -13.37 11.80
CA LYS A 318 25.03 -13.49 10.59
C LYS A 318 25.94 -13.68 9.38
N TYR A 319 25.49 -14.47 8.41
CA TYR A 319 26.26 -14.88 7.24
C TYR A 319 25.48 -14.66 5.94
N SER A 320 26.18 -14.24 4.88
CA SER A 320 25.58 -13.94 3.57
C SER A 320 25.59 -15.13 2.60
N ASP A 321 24.91 -14.99 1.46
CA ASP A 321 25.05 -15.94 0.34
C ASP A 321 26.49 -16.02 -0.18
N SER A 322 27.22 -14.90 -0.18
CA SER A 322 28.64 -14.87 -0.57
C SER A 322 29.51 -15.73 0.34
N PHE A 323 29.13 -15.87 1.62
CA PHE A 323 29.81 -16.79 2.54
C PHE A 323 29.56 -18.25 2.17
N VAL A 324 28.31 -18.60 1.85
CA VAL A 324 27.95 -19.95 1.41
C VAL A 324 28.70 -20.31 0.12
N ASP A 325 28.77 -19.38 -0.83
CA ASP A 325 29.48 -19.60 -2.10
C ASP A 325 31.00 -19.72 -1.92
N LEU A 326 31.59 -18.95 -1.00
CA LEU A 326 32.99 -19.09 -0.62
C LEU A 326 33.25 -20.48 -0.04
N LEU A 327 32.42 -20.95 0.90
CA LEU A 327 32.57 -22.27 1.49
C LEU A 327 32.39 -23.41 0.50
N LYS A 328 31.47 -23.28 -0.47
CA LYS A 328 31.35 -24.24 -1.58
C LYS A 328 32.64 -24.36 -2.39
N LYS A 329 33.30 -23.23 -2.69
CA LYS A 329 34.59 -23.22 -3.42
C LYS A 329 35.70 -23.88 -2.61
N VAL A 330 35.75 -23.64 -1.30
CA VAL A 330 36.73 -24.24 -0.38
C VAL A 330 36.52 -25.76 -0.30
N ILE A 331 35.27 -26.22 -0.22
CA ILE A 331 34.93 -27.66 -0.24
C ILE A 331 35.29 -28.30 -1.58
N ALA A 332 35.07 -27.61 -2.70
CA ALA A 332 35.39 -28.08 -4.03
C ALA A 332 36.90 -28.12 -4.34
N GLY A 333 37.75 -27.59 -3.45
CA GLY A 333 39.21 -27.59 -3.61
C GLY A 333 39.74 -26.70 -4.74
N GLY A 334 38.93 -25.76 -5.22
CA GLY A 334 39.35 -24.79 -6.25
C GLY A 334 40.17 -23.64 -5.69
N ASP A 335 40.81 -22.86 -6.55
CA ASP A 335 41.45 -21.60 -6.12
C ASP A 335 40.39 -20.56 -5.76
N TYR A 336 40.58 -19.88 -4.62
CA TYR A 336 39.65 -18.89 -4.09
C TYR A 336 40.41 -17.70 -3.49
N LYS A 337 39.83 -16.51 -3.67
CA LYS A 337 40.27 -15.25 -3.06
C LYS A 337 39.25 -14.84 -2.02
N VAL A 338 39.74 -14.33 -0.89
CA VAL A 338 38.91 -13.80 0.20
C VAL A 338 38.94 -12.28 0.11
N ASP A 339 37.77 -11.68 0.06
CA ASP A 339 37.59 -10.23 0.12
C ASP A 339 37.89 -9.72 1.54
N THR A 340 38.71 -8.68 1.66
CA THR A 340 39.15 -8.10 2.93
C THR A 340 38.58 -6.71 3.20
N GLU A 341 37.63 -6.25 2.38
CA GLU A 341 36.97 -4.96 2.61
C GLU A 341 36.03 -4.99 3.82
N GLU A 342 36.16 -4.01 4.71
CA GLU A 342 35.35 -3.86 5.93
C GLU A 342 34.08 -3.05 5.65
N ILE A 343 32.94 -3.54 6.12
CA ILE A 343 31.64 -2.86 6.02
C ILE A 343 31.44 -2.02 7.28
N LYS A 344 31.49 -0.68 7.15
CA LYS A 344 31.19 0.24 8.27
C LYS A 344 29.68 0.38 8.46
N VAL A 345 29.15 -0.21 9.54
CA VAL A 345 27.76 0.00 9.99
C VAL A 345 27.69 1.29 10.79
N VAL A 346 27.00 2.32 10.29
CA VAL A 346 26.82 3.59 11.02
C VAL A 346 25.73 3.37 12.07
N PRO A 347 25.97 3.67 13.37
CA PRO A 347 24.92 3.56 14.38
C PRO A 347 23.81 4.57 14.07
N ALA A 348 22.55 4.12 14.13
CA ALA A 348 21.40 5.02 14.03
C ALA A 348 21.49 6.09 15.11
N ALA A 349 21.32 7.36 14.72
CA ALA A 349 21.24 8.48 15.65
C ALA A 349 20.06 8.24 16.61
N LYS A 350 20.33 8.42 17.91
CA LYS A 350 19.41 8.18 19.02
C LYS A 350 18.13 8.98 18.93
#